data_AF-A0A4Y2F0T4-F1
#
_entry.id   AF-A0A4Y2F0T4-F1
#
_cell.length_a   1.000
_cell.length_b   1.000
_cell.length_c   1.000
_cell.angle_alpha   90.00
_cell.angle_beta   90.00
_cell.angle_gamma   90.00
#
_symmetry.space_group_name_H-M   'P 1'
#
loop_
_entity.id
_entity.type
_entity.pdbx_description
1 polymer ?
#
loop_
_entity_poly.entity_id
_entity_poly.type
_entity_poly.pdbx_seq_one_letter_code
_entity_poly.pdbx_strand_id
1 'polypeptide(L)'
;MIHVILHRLRVPGVVKCGFLILLIACFSVFFSFVFLSQGDVPEADYEDDLKYSPKPTSSFSQDVLDENFEKCIFSTLTSNLLLRGTNSSMGNLFPDVSTQTIKETFTVKKSSLFPLLKIFTDLMSSFFRIETVLIEPSVIFCMLGPRYKNLLLRRNFHLKGFAKSIRILTLGIRGTDVAEFEKPGTEAKLRAYGFRMQVVNESLLPWMKTGNDSIFDDHFISHVFFKTKDWVIHLVAFYERGDFLWHASLNVNKNDLFHELYFTESDSAYENFTYESLGFKASHLTNINIPSNPQFFLFETTSSRFLECNSTIVSNFYKSNQTGIPKKHYSLSVENFNKRTEVGLQELKAIFNPLLMNFWIWSGTMLGWYRQCGVIPYTSDADFAAWASQVDDLDDILQRINKSDHLELRQRMGIVEKSLEFNLNCHKLRVDVFFLYPESNGTWYAGHRPSKGYYFKYHHPNFSLCSAELLGHKVLVPCETEKVIVTEYGSNWMTPVTSWNYESSIKNRGPNIYWDKSMLSKIGQMDYIYPDKPFQNTINVLAASILNENLISSDIETTLLASESRLRQVQSWREIGILFSTERDPNWLEKRVRESLLSLTGGKSDVSQPNRGTRIDP
;
A
#
# COMPACT_ATOMS: atom_id res chain seq x y z
N MET A 1 50.72 25.98 8.76
CA MET A 1 50.80 24.85 9.71
C MET A 1 52.09 24.03 9.55
N ILE A 2 52.43 23.56 8.34
CA ILE A 2 53.67 22.80 8.05
C ILE A 2 54.96 23.58 8.42
N HIS A 3 54.98 24.89 8.16
CA HIS A 3 56.13 25.75 8.49
C HIS A 3 56.42 25.87 9.99
N VAL A 4 55.39 25.70 10.84
CA VAL A 4 55.47 25.77 12.31
C VAL A 4 55.97 24.44 12.90
N ILE A 5 55.64 23.32 12.26
CA ILE A 5 56.05 21.97 12.68
C ILE A 5 57.54 21.74 12.39
N LEU A 6 58.05 22.23 11.26
CA LEU A 6 59.46 22.08 10.85
C LEU A 6 60.46 22.88 11.69
N HIS A 7 60.00 23.91 12.40
CA HIS A 7 60.84 24.74 13.28
C HIS A 7 61.01 24.13 14.68
N ARG A 8 60.13 23.21 15.10
CA ARG A 8 60.19 22.57 16.43
C ARG A 8 61.00 21.26 16.46
N LEU A 9 61.27 20.64 15.31
CA LEU A 9 62.05 19.42 15.21
C LEU A 9 63.52 19.74 14.87
N ARG A 10 64.39 19.74 15.90
CA ARG A 10 65.86 19.85 15.76
C ARG A 10 66.44 18.54 15.19
N VAL A 11 66.37 18.37 13.88
CA VAL A 11 66.94 17.20 13.18
C VAL A 11 67.80 17.69 11.99
N PRO A 12 68.95 17.06 11.67
CA PRO A 12 69.87 17.51 10.62
C PRO A 12 69.22 17.59 9.23
N GLY A 13 69.72 18.52 8.40
CA GLY A 13 69.07 18.96 7.14
C GLY A 13 68.74 17.89 6.11
N VAL A 14 69.47 16.76 6.10
CA VAL A 14 69.23 15.66 5.15
C VAL A 14 67.94 14.88 5.48
N VAL A 15 67.59 14.76 6.77
CA VAL A 15 66.37 14.08 7.23
C VAL A 15 65.13 14.95 7.00
N LYS A 16 65.29 16.29 6.99
CA LYS A 16 64.20 17.23 6.67
C LYS A 16 63.74 17.13 5.22
N CYS A 17 64.66 16.93 4.27
CA CYS A 17 64.29 16.68 2.88
C CYS A 17 63.58 15.34 2.70
N GLY A 18 64.09 14.27 3.33
CA GLY A 18 63.43 12.96 3.27
C GLY A 18 62.00 12.98 3.83
N PHE A 19 61.79 13.63 4.96
CA PHE A 19 60.47 13.74 5.58
C PHE A 19 59.50 14.61 4.74
N LEU A 20 59.99 15.69 4.12
CA LEU A 20 59.19 16.54 3.24
C LEU A 20 58.78 15.80 1.96
N ILE A 21 59.69 15.02 1.37
CA ILE A 21 59.40 14.18 0.20
C ILE A 21 58.38 13.10 0.55
N LEU A 22 58.50 12.47 1.71
CA LEU A 22 57.51 11.47 2.17
C LEU A 22 56.14 12.11 2.40
N LEU A 23 56.09 13.31 2.98
CA LEU A 23 54.83 14.04 3.19
C LEU A 23 54.19 14.48 1.88
N ILE A 24 54.98 14.92 0.89
CA ILE A 24 54.50 15.26 -0.45
C ILE A 24 54.00 14.00 -1.16
N ALA A 25 54.69 12.87 -1.04
CA ALA A 25 54.25 11.59 -1.60
C ALA A 25 52.95 11.09 -0.95
N CYS A 26 52.81 11.20 0.38
CA CYS A 26 51.58 10.88 1.08
C CYS A 26 50.44 11.83 0.69
N PHE A 27 50.71 13.13 0.53
CA PHE A 27 49.72 14.09 0.07
C PHE A 27 49.34 13.88 -1.40
N SER A 28 50.27 13.47 -2.27
CA SER A 28 49.95 13.15 -3.66
C SER A 28 49.15 11.86 -3.78
N VAL A 29 49.45 10.83 -2.97
CA VAL A 29 48.62 9.61 -2.90
C VAL A 29 47.24 9.90 -2.33
N PHE A 30 47.15 10.76 -1.30
CA PHE A 30 45.88 11.18 -0.73
C PHE A 30 45.08 12.06 -1.71
N PHE A 31 45.72 12.97 -2.45
CA PHE A 31 45.06 13.75 -3.50
C PHE A 31 44.65 12.88 -4.69
N SER A 32 45.45 11.88 -5.08
CA SER A 32 45.07 10.91 -6.10
C SER A 32 43.92 10.02 -5.65
N PHE A 33 43.85 9.63 -4.36
CA PHE A 33 42.70 8.90 -3.81
C PHE A 33 41.45 9.79 -3.67
N VAL A 34 41.61 11.06 -3.29
CA VAL A 34 40.50 12.02 -3.24
C VAL A 34 39.99 12.34 -4.64
N PHE A 35 40.86 12.50 -5.64
CA PHE A 35 40.46 12.68 -7.05
C PHE A 35 39.95 11.40 -7.72
N LEU A 36 40.38 10.20 -7.29
CA LEU A 36 39.76 8.94 -7.70
C LEU A 36 38.40 8.69 -6.99
N SER A 37 38.16 9.32 -5.83
CA SER A 37 36.85 9.31 -5.14
C SER A 37 35.92 10.47 -5.55
N GLN A 38 36.47 11.49 -6.21
CA GLN A 38 35.75 12.67 -6.73
C GLN A 38 35.78 12.75 -8.26
N GLY A 39 36.11 11.64 -8.92
CA GLY A 39 35.68 11.42 -10.28
C GLY A 39 34.19 11.16 -10.23
N ASP A 40 33.38 12.21 -10.41
CA ASP A 40 32.01 12.09 -10.90
C ASP A 40 32.07 11.44 -12.30
N VAL A 41 32.32 10.14 -12.33
CA VAL A 41 31.80 9.31 -13.42
C VAL A 41 30.30 9.33 -13.18
N PRO A 42 29.48 9.85 -14.10
CA PRO A 42 28.05 9.64 -14.02
C PRO A 42 27.89 8.13 -13.98
N GLU A 43 27.52 7.58 -12.83
CA GLU A 43 27.06 6.21 -12.74
C GLU A 43 25.93 6.17 -13.76
N ALA A 44 26.15 5.48 -14.88
CA ALA A 44 25.13 5.34 -15.89
C ALA A 44 23.93 4.74 -15.15
N ASP A 45 22.86 5.51 -15.00
CA ASP A 45 21.59 5.02 -14.46
C ASP A 45 21.17 3.90 -15.40
N TYR A 46 21.55 2.66 -15.09
CA TYR A 46 21.24 1.50 -15.90
C TYR A 46 19.71 1.36 -15.93
N GLU A 47 19.10 1.63 -17.09
CA GLU A 47 17.66 1.47 -17.33
C GLU A 47 17.15 0.04 -17.04
N ASP A 48 18.04 -0.95 -16.99
CA ASP A 48 17.70 -2.36 -16.83
C ASP A 48 17.05 -2.68 -15.47
N ASP A 49 17.31 -1.86 -14.43
CA ASP A 49 16.72 -2.02 -13.08
C ASP A 49 15.22 -1.63 -13.03
N LEU A 50 14.70 -0.97 -14.06
CA LEU A 50 13.33 -0.40 -14.09
C LEU A 50 12.34 -1.21 -14.93
N LYS A 51 12.71 -2.43 -15.38
CA LYS A 51 11.79 -3.36 -16.05
C LYS A 51 10.74 -3.89 -15.06
N TYR A 52 9.68 -3.12 -14.89
CA TYR A 52 8.50 -3.54 -14.14
C TYR A 52 7.60 -4.38 -15.03
N SER A 53 7.44 -5.66 -14.68
CA SER A 53 6.38 -6.49 -15.22
C SER A 53 5.19 -6.40 -14.27
N PRO A 54 4.01 -5.91 -14.72
CA PRO A 54 2.83 -5.88 -13.88
C PRO A 54 2.58 -7.25 -13.25
N LYS A 55 2.59 -7.31 -11.91
CA LYS A 55 2.22 -8.53 -11.21
C LYS A 55 0.77 -8.85 -11.60
N PRO A 56 0.47 -10.10 -12.02
CA PRO A 56 -0.88 -10.45 -12.41
C PRO A 56 -1.83 -10.12 -11.27
N THR A 57 -2.94 -9.45 -11.58
CA THR A 57 -4.05 -9.25 -10.66
C THR A 57 -4.38 -10.62 -10.06
N SER A 58 -4.57 -10.68 -8.74
CA SER A 58 -4.80 -11.95 -8.04
C SER A 58 -5.86 -12.76 -8.79
N SER A 59 -5.47 -13.96 -9.24
CA SER A 59 -6.37 -14.85 -9.98
C SER A 59 -7.65 -15.07 -9.17
N PHE A 60 -8.81 -15.08 -9.84
CA PHE A 60 -10.07 -15.36 -9.18
C PHE A 60 -10.00 -16.67 -8.41
N SER A 61 -10.36 -16.61 -7.13
CA SER A 61 -10.38 -17.78 -6.26
C SER A 61 -11.82 -18.19 -5.99
N GLN A 62 -12.16 -19.44 -6.29
CA GLN A 62 -13.54 -19.92 -6.21
C GLN A 62 -14.11 -19.91 -4.78
N ASP A 63 -13.23 -19.94 -3.76
CA ASP A 63 -13.58 -19.83 -2.33
C ASP A 63 -14.10 -18.44 -1.93
N VAL A 64 -13.96 -17.45 -2.82
CA VAL A 64 -14.54 -16.12 -2.64
C VAL A 64 -16.07 -16.15 -2.62
N LEU A 65 -16.69 -17.08 -3.35
CA LEU A 65 -18.14 -17.21 -3.42
C LEU A 65 -18.69 -18.17 -2.38
N ASP A 66 -19.82 -17.80 -1.77
CA ASP A 66 -20.60 -18.69 -0.91
C ASP A 66 -21.04 -19.96 -1.66
N GLU A 67 -21.25 -21.06 -0.96
CA GLU A 67 -21.75 -22.31 -1.55
C GLU A 67 -23.16 -22.15 -2.12
N ASN A 68 -23.98 -21.27 -1.52
CA ASN A 68 -25.35 -20.98 -1.92
C ASN A 68 -25.49 -19.62 -2.63
N PHE A 69 -24.41 -19.11 -3.25
CA PHE A 69 -24.39 -17.78 -3.89
C PHE A 69 -25.55 -17.57 -4.89
N GLU A 70 -26.00 -18.65 -5.54
CA GLU A 70 -27.13 -18.65 -6.47
C GLU A 70 -28.40 -18.02 -5.87
N LYS A 71 -28.65 -18.21 -4.57
CA LYS A 71 -29.81 -17.63 -3.87
C LYS A 71 -29.84 -16.10 -3.94
N CYS A 72 -28.68 -15.45 -4.09
CA CYS A 72 -28.58 -14.00 -4.24
C CYS A 72 -29.13 -13.51 -5.59
N ILE A 73 -29.01 -14.34 -6.63
CA ILE A 73 -29.54 -14.05 -7.97
C ILE A 73 -31.03 -14.43 -8.06
N PHE A 74 -31.41 -15.54 -7.40
CA PHE A 74 -32.77 -16.08 -7.46
C PHE A 74 -33.77 -15.46 -6.47
N SER A 75 -33.32 -14.80 -5.40
CA SER A 75 -34.21 -14.17 -4.42
C SER A 75 -34.66 -12.78 -4.89
N THR A 76 -35.86 -12.36 -4.47
CA THR A 76 -36.29 -10.98 -4.65
C THR A 76 -35.42 -10.11 -3.76
N LEU A 77 -34.62 -9.22 -4.36
CA LEU A 77 -33.85 -8.17 -3.68
C LEU A 77 -34.80 -7.34 -2.80
N THR A 78 -34.94 -7.74 -1.55
CA THR A 78 -35.61 -6.96 -0.52
C THR A 78 -34.57 -6.68 0.55
N SER A 79 -34.47 -5.42 0.95
CA SER A 79 -33.54 -4.93 1.97
C SER A 79 -33.54 -5.78 3.26
N ASN A 80 -34.67 -6.40 3.60
CA ASN A 80 -34.82 -7.29 4.75
C ASN A 80 -34.10 -8.65 4.63
N LEU A 81 -33.84 -9.16 3.42
CA LEU A 81 -33.09 -10.40 3.20
C LEU A 81 -31.57 -10.16 3.30
N LEU A 82 -31.09 -8.98 2.89
CA LEU A 82 -29.68 -8.57 2.97
C LEU A 82 -29.21 -8.29 4.41
N LEU A 83 -30.13 -7.89 5.30
CA LEU A 83 -29.86 -7.59 6.72
C LEU A 83 -30.13 -8.77 7.67
N ARG A 84 -30.74 -9.87 7.21
CA ARG A 84 -31.08 -10.99 8.11
C ARG A 84 -29.85 -11.75 8.64
N GLY A 85 -28.67 -11.51 8.07
CA GLY A 85 -27.38 -11.99 8.57
C GLY A 85 -26.67 -11.06 9.55
N THR A 86 -27.23 -9.87 9.87
CA THR A 86 -26.55 -8.85 10.69
C THR A 86 -26.94 -8.85 12.17
N ASN A 87 -27.70 -9.84 12.65
CA ASN A 87 -28.08 -9.98 14.06
C ASN A 87 -27.31 -11.11 14.77
N SER A 88 -25.99 -11.12 14.66
CA SER A 88 -25.16 -11.72 15.72
C SER A 88 -24.30 -10.63 16.33
N SER A 89 -24.67 -10.28 17.55
CA SER A 89 -24.09 -9.25 18.40
C SER A 89 -22.59 -9.46 18.61
N MET A 90 -21.86 -8.34 18.73
CA MET A 90 -20.62 -8.27 19.50
C MET A 90 -20.75 -9.05 20.82
N GLY A 91 -19.70 -9.79 21.15
CA GLY A 91 -19.71 -10.80 22.19
C GLY A 91 -20.13 -10.34 23.58
N ASN A 92 -20.79 -11.25 24.28
CA ASN A 92 -20.25 -11.83 25.51
C ASN A 92 -20.94 -13.18 25.80
N LEU A 93 -20.13 -14.13 26.28
CA LEU A 93 -20.49 -15.41 26.94
C LEU A 93 -20.88 -16.60 26.04
N PHE A 94 -19.98 -17.60 26.00
CA PHE A 94 -20.26 -19.02 25.73
C PHE A 94 -21.38 -19.55 26.66
N PRO A 95 -22.17 -20.61 26.31
CA PRO A 95 -21.66 -21.89 25.79
C PRO A 95 -22.46 -22.58 24.67
N ASP A 96 -21.84 -23.61 24.12
CA ASP A 96 -22.39 -24.73 23.33
C ASP A 96 -23.92 -24.78 23.19
N VAL A 97 -24.40 -24.63 21.96
CA VAL A 97 -25.71 -25.18 21.56
C VAL A 97 -25.54 -25.99 20.27
N SER A 98 -25.89 -27.25 20.43
CA SER A 98 -25.83 -28.36 19.48
C SER A 98 -26.31 -28.06 18.06
N THR A 99 -25.60 -28.64 17.11
CA THR A 99 -26.03 -28.94 15.74
C THR A 99 -27.31 -29.78 15.72
N GLN A 100 -28.48 -29.15 15.83
CA GLN A 100 -29.73 -29.67 15.25
C GLN A 100 -30.86 -28.64 15.36
N THR A 101 -31.59 -28.50 14.24
CA THR A 101 -32.96 -27.98 14.12
C THR A 101 -33.12 -26.52 13.68
N ILE A 102 -32.85 -26.22 12.40
CA ILE A 102 -33.74 -25.34 11.60
C ILE A 102 -33.90 -25.97 10.20
N LYS A 103 -34.88 -26.88 10.07
CA LYS A 103 -35.56 -27.14 8.79
C LYS A 103 -36.69 -26.12 8.69
N GLU A 104 -36.38 -24.87 8.32
CA GLU A 104 -37.40 -23.95 7.82
C GLU A 104 -37.45 -24.07 6.31
N THR A 105 -38.54 -24.63 5.82
CA THR A 105 -38.93 -24.70 4.41
C THR A 105 -39.15 -23.28 3.89
N PHE A 106 -38.12 -22.70 3.27
CA PHE A 106 -38.25 -21.46 2.51
C PHE A 106 -39.04 -21.72 1.22
N THR A 107 -40.30 -21.31 1.17
CA THR A 107 -40.99 -21.12 -0.11
C THR A 107 -40.38 -19.93 -0.85
N VAL A 108 -39.42 -20.20 -1.73
CA VAL A 108 -38.91 -19.24 -2.71
C VAL A 108 -40.08 -18.87 -3.64
N LYS A 109 -40.66 -17.68 -3.49
CA LYS A 109 -41.44 -17.10 -4.58
C LYS A 109 -40.46 -16.92 -5.75
N LYS A 110 -40.72 -17.56 -6.90
CA LYS A 110 -39.89 -17.43 -8.11
C LYS A 110 -39.69 -15.95 -8.43
N SER A 111 -38.47 -15.44 -8.25
CA SER A 111 -38.12 -14.09 -8.67
C SER A 111 -38.18 -13.99 -10.19
N SER A 112 -38.77 -12.91 -10.71
CA SER A 112 -38.75 -12.62 -12.15
C SER A 112 -37.38 -12.10 -12.63
N LEU A 113 -36.45 -11.83 -11.71
CA LEU A 113 -35.14 -11.24 -12.02
C LEU A 113 -34.23 -12.19 -12.78
N PHE A 114 -34.09 -13.44 -12.33
CA PHE A 114 -33.18 -14.39 -12.96
C PHE A 114 -33.53 -14.67 -14.43
N PRO A 115 -34.78 -15.01 -14.80
CA PRO A 115 -35.13 -15.21 -16.21
C PRO A 115 -34.85 -13.98 -17.07
N LEU A 116 -35.12 -12.79 -16.54
CA LEU A 116 -34.83 -11.53 -17.23
C LEU A 116 -33.33 -11.33 -17.46
N LEU A 117 -32.53 -11.48 -16.39
CA LEU A 117 -31.08 -11.35 -16.44
C LEU A 117 -30.48 -12.34 -17.44
N LYS A 118 -30.90 -13.61 -17.38
CA LYS A 118 -30.41 -14.65 -18.28
C LYS A 118 -30.73 -14.36 -19.75
N ILE A 119 -31.98 -14.00 -20.06
CA ILE A 119 -32.38 -13.62 -21.43
C ILE A 119 -31.54 -12.44 -21.91
N PHE A 120 -31.34 -11.43 -21.06
CA PHE A 120 -30.57 -10.25 -21.40
C PHE A 120 -29.10 -10.58 -21.66
N THR A 121 -28.42 -11.28 -20.75
CA THR A 121 -27.00 -11.64 -20.88
C THR A 121 -26.76 -12.57 -22.07
N ASP A 122 -27.67 -13.50 -22.35
CA ASP A 122 -27.58 -14.39 -23.51
C ASP A 122 -27.74 -13.63 -24.82
N LEU A 123 -28.67 -12.68 -24.85
CA LEU A 123 -28.87 -11.80 -26.00
C LEU A 123 -27.62 -10.93 -26.24
N MET A 124 -27.05 -10.34 -25.19
CA MET A 124 -25.83 -9.54 -25.27
C MET A 124 -24.65 -10.37 -25.79
N SER A 125 -24.34 -11.51 -25.18
CA SER A 125 -23.18 -12.32 -25.57
C SER A 125 -23.37 -13.01 -26.93
N SER A 126 -24.53 -13.61 -27.20
CA SER A 126 -24.72 -14.43 -28.42
C SER A 126 -24.91 -13.60 -29.68
N PHE A 127 -25.65 -12.48 -29.59
CA PHE A 127 -26.01 -11.70 -30.76
C PHE A 127 -25.18 -10.43 -30.92
N PHE A 128 -24.89 -9.73 -29.82
CA PHE A 128 -24.15 -8.48 -29.87
C PHE A 128 -22.65 -8.67 -29.58
N ARG A 129 -22.24 -9.87 -29.14
CA ARG A 129 -20.85 -10.17 -28.73
C ARG A 129 -20.36 -9.23 -27.62
N ILE A 130 -21.29 -8.78 -26.78
CA ILE A 130 -21.03 -7.91 -25.63
C ILE A 130 -21.00 -8.78 -24.38
N GLU A 131 -19.91 -8.70 -23.64
CA GLU A 131 -19.77 -9.35 -22.35
C GLU A 131 -20.22 -8.39 -21.26
N THR A 132 -21.32 -8.72 -20.59
CA THR A 132 -21.86 -7.94 -19.48
C THR A 132 -21.36 -8.49 -18.16
N VAL A 133 -21.01 -7.59 -17.23
CA VAL A 133 -20.52 -7.94 -15.89
C VAL A 133 -21.53 -7.47 -14.85
N LEU A 134 -21.97 -8.34 -13.96
CA LEU A 134 -22.82 -7.98 -12.83
C LEU A 134 -22.01 -7.18 -11.81
N ILE A 135 -22.30 -5.88 -11.69
CA ILE A 135 -21.58 -4.94 -10.82
C ILE A 135 -22.44 -4.39 -9.65
N GLU A 136 -23.69 -4.85 -9.54
CA GLU A 136 -24.61 -4.44 -8.48
C GLU A 136 -24.07 -4.79 -7.08
N PRO A 137 -23.68 -3.79 -6.25
CA PRO A 137 -22.92 -4.04 -5.02
C PRO A 137 -23.67 -4.91 -4.02
N SER A 138 -25.00 -4.76 -3.95
CA SER A 138 -25.85 -5.54 -3.05
C SER A 138 -25.89 -7.03 -3.42
N VAL A 139 -25.92 -7.35 -4.71
CA VAL A 139 -25.94 -8.73 -5.21
C VAL A 139 -24.55 -9.36 -5.06
N ILE A 140 -23.48 -8.67 -5.46
CA ILE A 140 -22.11 -9.17 -5.29
C ILE A 140 -21.84 -9.43 -3.81
N PHE A 141 -22.14 -8.48 -2.92
CA PHE A 141 -21.91 -8.66 -1.49
C PHE A 141 -22.64 -9.87 -0.94
N CYS A 142 -23.89 -10.11 -1.38
CA CYS A 142 -24.65 -11.29 -0.99
C CYS A 142 -23.94 -12.59 -1.43
N MET A 143 -23.34 -12.62 -2.62
CA MET A 143 -22.67 -13.79 -3.19
C MET A 143 -21.35 -14.16 -2.49
N LEU A 144 -20.71 -13.21 -1.80
CA LEU A 144 -19.42 -13.45 -1.13
C LEU A 144 -19.53 -14.43 0.04
N GLY A 145 -18.48 -15.23 0.23
CA GLY A 145 -18.33 -16.10 1.40
C GLY A 145 -18.20 -15.31 2.72
N PRO A 146 -18.51 -15.92 3.89
CA PRO A 146 -18.53 -15.24 5.18
C PRO A 146 -17.22 -14.52 5.54
N ARG A 147 -16.07 -15.12 5.19
CA ARG A 147 -14.74 -14.54 5.42
C ARG A 147 -14.61 -13.14 4.78
N TYR A 148 -14.98 -13.02 3.51
CA TYR A 148 -14.83 -11.78 2.74
C TYR A 148 -15.89 -10.74 3.13
N LYS A 149 -17.12 -11.17 3.43
CA LYS A 149 -18.15 -10.29 4.02
C LYS A 149 -17.66 -9.67 5.33
N ASN A 150 -17.14 -10.48 6.24
CA ASN A 150 -16.63 -10.02 7.53
C ASN A 150 -15.43 -9.07 7.36
N LEU A 151 -14.53 -9.36 6.41
CA LEU A 151 -13.42 -8.47 6.09
C LEU A 151 -13.93 -7.12 5.58
N LEU A 152 -14.83 -7.09 4.60
CA LEU A 152 -15.43 -5.85 4.07
C LEU A 152 -16.14 -5.03 5.15
N LEU A 153 -16.91 -5.68 6.03
CA LEU A 153 -17.57 -5.00 7.15
C LEU A 153 -16.56 -4.35 8.11
N ARG A 154 -15.44 -5.02 8.41
CA ARG A 154 -14.32 -4.45 9.20
C ARG A 154 -13.62 -3.29 8.47
N ARG A 155 -13.73 -3.22 7.15
CA ARG A 155 -13.27 -2.09 6.32
C ARG A 155 -14.34 -1.02 6.13
N ASN A 156 -15.39 -1.00 6.97
CA ASN A 156 -16.51 -0.05 6.93
C ASN A 156 -17.31 -0.05 5.62
N PHE A 157 -17.31 -1.17 4.88
CA PHE A 157 -18.19 -1.33 3.74
C PHE A 157 -19.64 -1.52 4.22
N HIS A 158 -20.56 -0.67 3.76
CA HIS A 158 -21.97 -0.72 4.17
C HIS A 158 -22.91 -0.65 2.98
N LEU A 159 -23.85 -1.59 2.90
CA LEU A 159 -24.85 -1.67 1.82
C LEU A 159 -25.90 -0.54 1.82
N LYS A 160 -26.04 0.20 2.92
CA LYS A 160 -27.06 1.25 3.06
C LYS A 160 -26.93 2.36 2.00
N GLY A 161 -25.71 2.60 1.51
CA GLY A 161 -25.47 3.55 0.41
C GLY A 161 -25.93 3.05 -0.97
N PHE A 162 -26.04 1.73 -1.15
CA PHE A 162 -26.27 1.09 -2.45
C PHE A 162 -27.71 0.57 -2.61
N ALA A 163 -28.37 0.18 -1.53
CA ALA A 163 -29.68 -0.47 -1.55
C ALA A 163 -30.86 0.52 -1.65
N LYS A 164 -30.87 1.41 -2.65
CA LYS A 164 -31.92 2.43 -2.81
C LYS A 164 -33.06 1.99 -3.75
N SER A 165 -32.79 1.21 -4.81
CA SER A 165 -33.81 0.87 -5.83
C SER A 165 -34.22 -0.61 -5.85
N ILE A 166 -35.53 -0.89 -5.76
CA ILE A 166 -36.09 -2.24 -5.61
C ILE A 166 -36.26 -2.98 -6.97
N ARG A 167 -36.02 -2.31 -8.11
CA ARG A 167 -36.32 -2.85 -9.46
C ARG A 167 -35.29 -2.48 -10.54
N ILE A 168 -34.09 -2.11 -10.13
CA ILE A 168 -32.98 -1.80 -11.04
C ILE A 168 -31.86 -2.80 -10.80
N LEU A 169 -31.29 -3.32 -11.88
CA LEU A 169 -30.11 -4.17 -11.84
C LEU A 169 -29.00 -3.50 -12.65
N THR A 170 -27.85 -3.27 -12.03
CA THR A 170 -26.72 -2.63 -12.70
C THR A 170 -25.69 -3.65 -13.17
N LEU A 171 -25.32 -3.54 -14.44
CA LEU A 171 -24.27 -4.30 -15.11
C LEU A 171 -23.23 -3.32 -15.71
N GLY A 172 -21.99 -3.77 -15.83
CA GLY A 172 -20.91 -3.09 -16.53
C GLY A 172 -20.67 -3.67 -17.91
N ILE A 173 -20.20 -2.84 -18.83
CA ILE A 173 -19.69 -3.22 -20.16
C ILE A 173 -18.43 -2.41 -20.47
N ARG A 174 -17.63 -2.83 -21.45
CA ARG A 174 -16.52 -2.01 -21.95
C ARG A 174 -17.05 -0.85 -22.77
N GLY A 175 -16.37 0.29 -22.68
CA GLY A 175 -16.72 1.51 -23.42
C GLY A 175 -16.66 1.33 -24.93
N THR A 176 -15.85 0.40 -25.44
CA THR A 176 -15.81 0.04 -26.87
C THR A 176 -17.07 -0.67 -27.35
N ASP A 177 -17.76 -1.39 -26.45
CA ASP A 177 -18.91 -2.23 -26.81
C ASP A 177 -20.18 -1.39 -27.02
N VAL A 178 -20.18 -0.11 -26.63
CA VAL A 178 -21.34 0.79 -26.77
C VAL A 178 -21.71 1.07 -28.24
N ALA A 179 -20.75 0.98 -29.16
CA ALA A 179 -20.95 1.20 -30.59
C ALA A 179 -21.96 0.21 -31.20
N GLU A 180 -22.14 -0.98 -30.60
CA GLU A 180 -23.16 -1.94 -31.01
C GLU A 180 -24.59 -1.40 -30.87
N PHE A 181 -24.82 -0.49 -29.90
CA PHE A 181 -26.14 0.09 -29.65
C PHE A 181 -26.52 1.17 -30.66
N GLU A 182 -25.55 1.71 -31.39
CA GLU A 182 -25.76 2.72 -32.43
C GLU A 182 -26.05 2.10 -33.80
N LYS A 183 -25.78 0.80 -33.97
CA LYS A 183 -25.98 0.12 -35.25
C LYS A 183 -27.46 0.08 -35.67
N PRO A 184 -27.77 0.32 -36.96
CA PRO A 184 -29.13 0.23 -37.47
C PRO A 184 -29.78 -1.13 -37.16
N GLY A 185 -31.00 -1.09 -36.63
CA GLY A 185 -31.78 -2.29 -36.32
C GLY A 185 -31.53 -2.89 -34.92
N THR A 186 -30.49 -2.46 -34.19
CA THR A 186 -30.24 -2.92 -32.80
C THR A 186 -31.44 -2.64 -31.90
N GLU A 187 -31.99 -1.42 -31.95
CA GLU A 187 -33.16 -1.05 -31.14
C GLU A 187 -34.41 -1.89 -31.48
N ALA A 188 -34.69 -2.13 -32.76
CA ALA A 188 -35.82 -2.95 -33.19
C ALA A 188 -35.71 -4.39 -32.69
N LYS A 189 -34.48 -4.94 -32.72
CA LYS A 189 -34.20 -6.28 -32.20
C LYS A 189 -34.40 -6.35 -30.69
N LEU A 190 -33.87 -5.39 -29.93
CA LEU A 190 -34.07 -5.30 -28.48
C LEU A 190 -35.55 -5.18 -28.11
N ARG A 191 -36.31 -4.36 -28.85
CA ARG A 191 -37.77 -4.22 -28.67
C ARG A 191 -38.51 -5.54 -28.91
N ALA A 192 -38.07 -6.37 -29.86
CA ALA A 192 -38.67 -7.68 -30.11
C ALA A 192 -38.50 -8.66 -28.92
N TYR A 193 -37.48 -8.47 -28.09
CA TYR A 193 -37.28 -9.20 -26.83
C TYR A 193 -37.89 -8.48 -25.60
N GLY A 194 -38.65 -7.39 -25.82
CA GLY A 194 -39.34 -6.67 -24.75
C GLY A 194 -38.51 -5.59 -24.04
N PHE A 195 -37.33 -5.24 -24.56
CA PHE A 195 -36.47 -4.21 -23.99
C PHE A 195 -36.65 -2.87 -24.72
N ARG A 196 -36.96 -1.81 -23.97
CA ARG A 196 -36.93 -0.43 -24.48
C ARG A 196 -35.61 0.22 -24.07
N MET A 197 -34.77 0.47 -25.05
CA MET A 197 -33.44 1.05 -24.85
C MET A 197 -33.52 2.58 -24.74
N GLN A 198 -32.71 3.14 -23.84
CA GLN A 198 -32.46 4.58 -23.70
C GLN A 198 -30.95 4.78 -23.49
N VAL A 199 -30.30 5.40 -24.46
CA VAL A 199 -28.86 5.71 -24.44
C VAL A 199 -28.65 7.10 -23.82
N VAL A 200 -27.58 7.26 -23.05
CA VAL A 200 -27.15 8.56 -22.51
C VAL A 200 -25.84 8.98 -23.17
N ASN A 201 -25.90 10.09 -23.89
CA ASN A 201 -24.78 10.69 -24.59
C ASN A 201 -24.22 11.86 -23.77
N GLU A 202 -22.90 11.87 -23.60
CA GLU A 202 -22.16 12.91 -22.89
C GLU A 202 -21.15 13.57 -23.84
N SER A 203 -20.80 14.82 -23.56
CA SER A 203 -19.78 15.53 -24.37
C SER A 203 -18.39 14.95 -24.12
N LEU A 204 -17.56 14.87 -25.16
CA LEU A 204 -16.18 14.40 -25.02
C LEU A 204 -15.37 15.20 -24.01
N LEU A 205 -14.74 14.46 -23.08
CA LEU A 205 -13.84 15.02 -22.08
C LEU A 205 -12.46 15.35 -22.67
N PRO A 206 -11.70 16.29 -22.09
CA PRO A 206 -10.39 16.69 -22.62
C PRO A 206 -9.42 15.53 -22.82
N TRP A 207 -9.36 14.57 -21.88
CA TRP A 207 -8.47 13.41 -21.95
C TRP A 207 -8.89 12.39 -23.03
N MET A 208 -10.16 12.39 -23.44
CA MET A 208 -10.66 11.53 -24.53
C MET A 208 -10.32 12.09 -25.91
N LYS A 209 -10.01 13.39 -26.02
CA LYS A 209 -9.71 14.07 -27.29
C LYS A 209 -8.27 13.90 -27.76
N THR A 210 -7.39 13.35 -26.93
CA THR A 210 -5.94 13.33 -27.15
C THR A 210 -5.43 12.07 -27.87
N GLY A 211 -6.30 11.17 -28.33
CA GLY A 211 -5.94 9.96 -29.09
C GLY A 211 -6.03 10.16 -30.61
N ASN A 212 -5.15 9.50 -31.37
CA ASN A 212 -5.24 9.42 -32.84
C ASN A 212 -6.39 8.50 -33.34
N ASP A 213 -7.07 7.81 -32.43
CA ASP A 213 -8.20 6.96 -32.76
C ASP A 213 -9.49 7.80 -32.74
N SER A 214 -9.89 8.23 -33.94
CA SER A 214 -11.14 8.92 -34.26
C SER A 214 -12.37 8.01 -34.07
N ILE A 215 -12.52 7.37 -32.90
CA ILE A 215 -13.64 6.44 -32.64
C ILE A 215 -14.87 7.21 -32.14
N PHE A 216 -14.70 8.37 -31.54
CA PHE A 216 -15.82 9.14 -31.00
C PHE A 216 -16.16 10.32 -31.92
N ASP A 217 -17.41 10.36 -32.36
CA ASP A 217 -18.08 11.61 -32.75
C ASP A 217 -18.05 12.60 -31.56
N ASP A 218 -18.55 13.83 -31.66
CA ASP A 218 -18.44 14.89 -30.61
C ASP A 218 -18.97 14.51 -29.18
N HIS A 219 -19.43 13.27 -28.99
CA HIS A 219 -20.01 12.68 -27.79
C HIS A 219 -19.54 11.22 -27.56
N PHE A 220 -19.78 10.71 -26.35
CA PHE A 220 -19.62 9.29 -26.01
C PHE A 220 -20.83 8.78 -25.21
N ILE A 221 -21.04 7.46 -25.21
CA ILE A 221 -22.15 6.82 -24.48
C ILE A 221 -21.72 6.46 -23.06
N SER A 222 -22.20 7.18 -22.05
CA SER A 222 -21.86 6.91 -20.65
C SER A 222 -22.67 5.77 -20.02
N HIS A 223 -23.96 5.73 -20.32
CA HIS A 223 -24.90 4.77 -19.75
C HIS A 223 -25.96 4.34 -20.76
N VAL A 224 -26.47 3.13 -20.59
CA VAL A 224 -27.62 2.63 -21.36
C VAL A 224 -28.64 2.00 -20.42
N PHE A 225 -29.91 2.38 -20.55
CA PHE A 225 -31.00 1.83 -19.75
C PHE A 225 -31.92 0.99 -20.62
N PHE A 226 -32.19 -0.24 -20.18
CA PHE A 226 -33.14 -1.15 -20.82
C PHE A 226 -34.35 -1.33 -19.91
N LYS A 227 -35.45 -0.68 -20.28
CA LYS A 227 -36.70 -0.71 -19.53
C LYS A 227 -37.57 -1.86 -20.00
N THR A 228 -38.07 -2.64 -19.06
CA THR A 228 -39.14 -3.63 -19.25
C THR A 228 -40.39 -3.19 -18.49
N LYS A 229 -41.41 -4.04 -18.40
CA LYS A 229 -42.63 -3.74 -17.63
C LYS A 229 -42.35 -3.58 -16.14
N ASP A 230 -41.46 -4.40 -15.58
CA ASP A 230 -41.28 -4.54 -14.14
C ASP A 230 -39.87 -4.18 -13.63
N TRP A 231 -38.88 -4.10 -14.54
CA TRP A 231 -37.47 -3.95 -14.22
C TRP A 231 -36.76 -2.98 -15.18
N VAL A 232 -35.70 -2.35 -14.69
CA VAL A 232 -34.72 -1.63 -15.52
C VAL A 232 -33.37 -2.32 -15.38
N ILE A 233 -32.74 -2.62 -16.51
CA ILE A 233 -31.32 -2.99 -16.54
C ILE A 233 -30.52 -1.72 -16.86
N HIS A 234 -29.61 -1.37 -15.97
CA HIS A 234 -28.70 -0.22 -16.11
C HIS A 234 -27.34 -0.74 -16.54
N LEU A 235 -26.91 -0.37 -17.75
CA LEU A 235 -25.54 -0.60 -18.21
C LEU A 235 -24.68 0.63 -17.94
N VAL A 236 -23.52 0.40 -17.33
CA VAL A 236 -22.47 1.38 -17.10
C VAL A 236 -21.32 1.08 -18.08
N ALA A 237 -20.96 2.06 -18.90
CA ALA A 237 -19.83 1.94 -19.82
C ALA A 237 -18.53 2.32 -19.11
N PHE A 238 -17.58 1.37 -19.03
CA PHE A 238 -16.25 1.58 -18.48
C PHE A 238 -15.25 1.84 -19.59
N TYR A 239 -14.65 3.03 -19.60
CA TYR A 239 -13.62 3.45 -20.54
C TYR A 239 -12.24 3.25 -19.94
N GLU A 240 -11.31 2.75 -20.73
CA GLU A 240 -9.91 2.66 -20.34
C GLU A 240 -9.31 4.08 -20.24
N ARG A 241 -8.62 4.35 -19.14
CA ARG A 241 -7.91 5.59 -18.90
C ARG A 241 -6.60 5.25 -18.18
N GLY A 242 -5.46 5.40 -18.86
CA GLY A 242 -4.19 4.92 -18.32
C GLY A 242 -4.23 3.42 -18.04
N ASP A 243 -3.94 2.99 -16.81
CA ASP A 243 -3.99 1.60 -16.38
C ASP A 243 -5.31 1.18 -15.68
N PHE A 244 -6.33 2.03 -15.71
CA PHE A 244 -7.56 1.83 -14.92
C PHE A 244 -8.82 2.03 -15.76
N LEU A 245 -9.96 1.69 -15.17
CA LEU A 245 -11.28 1.84 -15.78
C LEU A 245 -12.01 3.04 -15.18
N TRP A 246 -12.55 3.90 -16.03
CA TRP A 246 -13.31 5.08 -15.66
C TRP A 246 -14.74 5.01 -16.20
N HIS A 247 -15.72 5.48 -15.44
CA HIS A 247 -17.06 5.75 -15.96
C HIS A 247 -17.52 7.15 -15.58
N ALA A 248 -18.38 7.73 -16.42
CA ALA A 248 -18.95 9.04 -16.18
C ALA A 248 -20.04 8.99 -15.10
N SER A 249 -20.28 10.14 -14.48
CA SER A 249 -21.55 10.47 -13.83
C SER A 249 -22.65 10.75 -14.85
N LEU A 250 -23.88 10.85 -14.35
CA LEU A 250 -24.96 11.50 -15.09
C LEU A 250 -25.17 12.92 -14.56
N ASN A 251 -25.14 13.92 -15.44
CA ASN A 251 -25.54 15.28 -15.07
C ASN A 251 -27.07 15.37 -15.06
N VAL A 252 -27.66 15.00 -13.93
CA VAL A 252 -29.12 14.91 -13.78
C VAL A 252 -29.74 16.30 -13.59
N ASN A 253 -29.86 17.06 -14.68
CA ASN A 253 -30.88 18.09 -14.83
C ASN A 253 -31.97 17.56 -15.76
N LYS A 254 -32.78 16.58 -15.30
CA LYS A 254 -34.12 16.16 -15.79
C LYS A 254 -34.47 14.73 -15.29
N ASN A 255 -35.54 14.61 -14.51
CA ASN A 255 -36.35 13.41 -14.19
C ASN A 255 -35.83 12.38 -13.14
N ASP A 256 -36.17 12.64 -11.88
CA ASP A 256 -36.73 11.83 -10.76
C ASP A 256 -36.54 10.29 -10.59
N LEU A 257 -35.83 9.55 -11.44
CA LEU A 257 -35.59 8.09 -11.22
C LEU A 257 -34.12 7.69 -11.11
N PHE A 258 -33.19 8.56 -11.55
CA PHE A 258 -31.78 8.20 -11.68
C PHE A 258 -30.92 8.67 -10.50
N HIS A 259 -31.39 9.60 -9.67
CA HIS A 259 -30.67 10.10 -8.49
C HIS A 259 -30.39 9.03 -7.41
N GLU A 260 -31.04 7.88 -7.51
CA GLU A 260 -30.86 6.77 -6.55
C GLU A 260 -29.82 5.73 -7.00
N LEU A 261 -29.23 5.89 -8.19
CA LEU A 261 -28.29 4.93 -8.75
C LEU A 261 -26.84 5.33 -8.44
N TYR A 262 -26.17 4.49 -7.66
CA TYR A 262 -24.79 4.70 -7.22
C TYR A 262 -23.83 5.09 -8.36
N PHE A 263 -23.83 4.30 -9.45
CA PHE A 263 -22.94 4.51 -10.61
C PHE A 263 -23.26 5.75 -11.45
N THR A 264 -24.24 6.55 -11.05
CA THR A 264 -24.59 7.80 -11.74
C THR A 264 -24.25 9.05 -10.91
N GLU A 265 -23.94 8.88 -9.62
CA GLU A 265 -23.76 9.98 -8.66
C GLU A 265 -22.48 10.80 -8.94
N SER A 266 -21.40 10.15 -9.36
CA SER A 266 -20.12 10.80 -9.68
C SER A 266 -19.33 10.04 -10.72
N ASP A 267 -18.52 10.77 -11.50
CA ASP A 267 -17.42 10.18 -12.26
C ASP A 267 -16.63 9.30 -11.30
N SER A 268 -16.27 8.10 -11.72
CA SER A 268 -15.58 7.17 -10.84
C SER A 268 -14.55 6.34 -11.59
N ALA A 269 -13.52 5.92 -10.86
CA ALA A 269 -12.45 5.07 -11.35
C ALA A 269 -12.28 3.83 -10.49
N TYR A 270 -11.97 2.72 -11.15
CA TYR A 270 -11.75 1.39 -10.59
C TYR A 270 -10.44 0.85 -11.14
N GLU A 271 -9.70 0.06 -10.36
CA GLU A 271 -8.57 -0.69 -10.90
C GLU A 271 -9.04 -1.53 -12.09
N ASN A 272 -8.16 -1.73 -13.07
CA ASN A 272 -8.54 -2.55 -14.22
C ASN A 272 -8.85 -3.98 -13.75
N PHE A 273 -10.08 -4.42 -14.03
CA PHE A 273 -10.57 -5.74 -13.68
C PHE A 273 -11.03 -6.50 -14.92
N THR A 274 -10.76 -7.79 -14.93
CA THR A 274 -11.38 -8.74 -15.86
C THR A 274 -12.66 -9.30 -15.23
N TYR A 275 -13.30 -10.26 -15.90
CA TYR A 275 -14.52 -10.87 -15.40
C TYR A 275 -14.43 -12.39 -15.41
N GLU A 276 -15.25 -13.02 -14.57
CA GLU A 276 -15.36 -14.46 -14.42
C GLU A 276 -16.81 -14.90 -14.58
N SER A 277 -17.02 -15.92 -15.41
CA SER A 277 -18.35 -16.46 -15.70
C SER A 277 -18.81 -17.40 -14.60
N LEU A 278 -19.95 -17.13 -13.96
CA LEU A 278 -20.53 -18.00 -12.93
C LEU A 278 -20.87 -19.41 -13.43
N GLY A 279 -20.84 -19.61 -14.75
CA GLY A 279 -20.91 -20.92 -15.40
C GLY A 279 -19.92 -21.96 -14.88
N PHE A 280 -18.76 -21.54 -14.34
CA PHE A 280 -17.76 -22.48 -13.78
C PHE A 280 -18.30 -23.30 -12.60
N LYS A 281 -19.21 -22.72 -11.80
CA LYS A 281 -19.83 -23.37 -10.63
C LYS A 281 -21.26 -23.83 -10.91
N ALA A 282 -21.96 -23.11 -11.78
CA ALA A 282 -23.37 -23.33 -12.09
C ALA A 282 -23.63 -23.16 -13.59
N SER A 283 -23.69 -24.27 -14.33
CA SER A 283 -23.79 -24.26 -15.81
C SER A 283 -24.98 -23.47 -16.37
N HIS A 284 -26.07 -23.37 -15.63
CA HIS A 284 -27.24 -22.57 -16.01
C HIS A 284 -27.04 -21.05 -15.88
N LEU A 285 -25.94 -20.61 -15.26
CA LEU A 285 -25.50 -19.22 -15.16
C LEU A 285 -24.44 -18.85 -16.21
N THR A 286 -24.26 -19.67 -17.25
CA THR A 286 -23.40 -19.35 -18.39
C THR A 286 -23.81 -17.99 -18.97
N ASN A 287 -22.82 -17.09 -19.16
CA ASN A 287 -22.92 -15.67 -19.57
C ASN A 287 -23.30 -14.67 -18.46
N ILE A 288 -23.45 -15.11 -17.22
CA ILE A 288 -23.53 -14.18 -16.08
C ILE A 288 -22.12 -14.03 -15.52
N ASN A 289 -21.47 -12.92 -15.84
CA ASN A 289 -20.12 -12.63 -15.39
C ASN A 289 -20.12 -11.74 -14.14
N ILE A 290 -19.10 -11.85 -13.31
CA ILE A 290 -18.80 -10.95 -12.17
C ILE A 290 -17.36 -10.42 -12.29
N PRO A 291 -16.99 -9.34 -11.59
CA PRO A 291 -15.59 -8.91 -11.53
C PRO A 291 -14.68 -10.04 -11.04
N SER A 292 -13.47 -10.16 -11.61
CA SER A 292 -12.52 -11.22 -11.26
C SER A 292 -11.94 -11.12 -9.85
N ASN A 293 -12.10 -9.97 -9.19
CA ASN A 293 -11.86 -9.79 -7.77
C ASN A 293 -13.05 -9.05 -7.14
N PRO A 294 -14.17 -9.76 -6.88
CA PRO A 294 -15.42 -9.12 -6.49
C PRO A 294 -15.33 -8.45 -5.10
N GLN A 295 -14.54 -8.99 -4.18
CA GLN A 295 -14.32 -8.37 -2.87
C GLN A 295 -13.53 -7.06 -2.96
N PHE A 296 -12.50 -6.99 -3.81
CA PHE A 296 -11.74 -5.76 -4.00
C PHE A 296 -12.55 -4.72 -4.77
N PHE A 297 -13.30 -5.15 -5.81
CA PHE A 297 -14.23 -4.27 -6.52
C PHE A 297 -15.21 -3.57 -5.56
N LEU A 298 -15.84 -4.33 -4.65
CA LEU A 298 -16.71 -3.74 -3.62
C LEU A 298 -15.97 -2.81 -2.65
N PHE A 299 -14.76 -3.20 -2.25
CA PHE A 299 -13.94 -2.40 -1.35
C PHE A 299 -13.60 -1.03 -1.96
N GLU A 300 -13.06 -1.02 -3.18
CA GLU A 300 -12.65 0.21 -3.86
C GLU A 300 -13.84 1.07 -4.30
N THR A 301 -15.03 0.48 -4.44
CA THR A 301 -16.27 1.22 -4.71
C THR A 301 -16.42 2.37 -3.70
N THR A 302 -16.09 2.16 -2.42
CA THR A 302 -16.26 3.19 -1.38
C THR A 302 -15.39 4.44 -1.55
N SER A 303 -14.35 4.36 -2.38
CA SER A 303 -13.44 5.47 -2.71
C SER A 303 -13.41 5.75 -4.21
N SER A 304 -14.33 5.20 -5.00
CA SER A 304 -14.24 5.21 -6.46
C SER A 304 -14.43 6.57 -7.09
N ARG A 305 -15.11 7.51 -6.39
CA ARG A 305 -15.38 8.87 -6.87
C ARG A 305 -14.09 9.50 -7.39
N PHE A 306 -14.09 9.91 -8.65
CA PHE A 306 -12.93 10.40 -9.36
C PHE A 306 -12.82 11.91 -9.25
N LEU A 307 -11.61 12.39 -8.92
CA LEU A 307 -11.24 13.80 -8.96
C LEU A 307 -10.33 14.05 -10.15
N GLU A 308 -10.82 14.87 -11.07
CA GLU A 308 -10.03 15.33 -12.21
C GLU A 308 -8.96 16.32 -11.76
N CYS A 309 -7.79 16.29 -12.41
CA CYS A 309 -6.79 17.29 -12.13
C CYS A 309 -7.25 18.68 -12.63
N ASN A 310 -7.18 19.69 -11.75
CA ASN A 310 -7.75 20.99 -12.05
C ASN A 310 -6.81 21.83 -12.94
N SER A 311 -7.12 21.88 -14.24
CA SER A 311 -6.38 22.66 -15.24
C SER A 311 -6.29 24.16 -14.93
N THR A 312 -7.25 24.72 -14.18
CA THR A 312 -7.23 26.13 -13.76
C THR A 312 -6.18 26.35 -12.66
N ILE A 313 -6.11 25.46 -11.67
CA ILE A 313 -5.08 25.51 -10.61
C ILE A 313 -3.69 25.42 -11.25
N VAL A 314 -3.51 24.44 -12.15
CA VAL A 314 -2.23 24.21 -12.84
C VAL A 314 -1.81 25.41 -13.67
N SER A 315 -2.74 25.97 -14.46
CA SER A 315 -2.50 27.17 -15.25
C SER A 315 -2.09 28.35 -14.36
N ASN A 316 -2.76 28.55 -13.23
CA ASN A 316 -2.44 29.62 -12.29
C ASN A 316 -1.07 29.42 -11.62
N PHE A 317 -0.73 28.18 -11.26
CA PHE A 317 0.57 27.83 -10.69
C PHE A 317 1.72 28.18 -11.66
N TYR A 318 1.63 27.73 -12.91
CA TYR A 318 2.67 28.01 -13.90
C TYR A 318 2.73 29.49 -14.28
N LYS A 319 1.58 30.19 -14.39
CA LYS A 319 1.56 31.64 -14.65
C LYS A 319 2.20 32.46 -13.55
N SER A 320 2.00 32.10 -12.29
CA SER A 320 2.54 32.85 -11.14
C SER A 320 4.01 32.56 -10.85
N ASN A 321 4.56 31.44 -11.33
CA ASN A 321 5.91 30.98 -10.97
C ASN A 321 6.86 30.75 -12.16
N GLN A 322 6.61 31.38 -13.32
CA GLN A 322 7.31 31.13 -14.59
C GLN A 322 8.86 31.11 -14.49
N THR A 323 9.46 31.89 -13.59
CA THR A 323 10.92 32.00 -13.40
C THR A 323 11.43 31.38 -12.10
N GLY A 324 10.52 30.94 -11.21
CA GLY A 324 10.83 30.52 -9.85
C GLY A 324 10.73 29.01 -9.59
N ILE A 325 10.32 28.21 -10.60
CA ILE A 325 10.25 26.74 -10.48
C ILE A 325 11.63 26.14 -10.73
N PRO A 326 12.25 25.49 -9.73
CA PRO A 326 13.59 24.96 -9.93
C PRO A 326 13.55 23.71 -10.80
N LYS A 327 14.55 23.59 -11.68
CA LYS A 327 14.53 22.59 -12.75
C LYS A 327 14.96 21.18 -12.29
N LYS A 328 15.73 21.07 -11.20
CA LYS A 328 16.17 19.79 -10.60
C LYS A 328 16.86 20.05 -9.25
N HIS A 329 16.66 19.18 -8.26
CA HIS A 329 17.40 19.24 -6.97
C HIS A 329 18.05 17.90 -6.55
N TYR A 330 17.79 16.80 -7.25
CA TYR A 330 18.16 15.44 -6.80
C TYR A 330 19.00 14.66 -7.80
N SER A 331 19.61 13.57 -7.33
CA SER A 331 20.46 12.67 -8.14
C SER A 331 19.72 12.11 -9.36
N LEU A 332 18.45 11.73 -9.21
CA LEU A 332 17.63 11.14 -10.28
C LEU A 332 17.13 12.18 -11.29
N SER A 333 17.09 11.83 -12.58
CA SER A 333 16.33 12.60 -13.58
C SER A 333 14.83 12.61 -13.24
N VAL A 334 14.07 13.60 -13.73
CA VAL A 334 12.61 13.66 -13.50
C VAL A 334 11.91 12.41 -14.05
N GLU A 335 12.35 11.94 -15.22
CA GLU A 335 11.84 10.71 -15.84
C GLU A 335 12.13 9.47 -14.97
N ASN A 336 13.38 9.29 -14.52
CA ASN A 336 13.74 8.18 -13.63
C ASN A 336 13.01 8.26 -12.29
N PHE A 337 12.78 9.48 -11.77
CA PHE A 337 12.01 9.69 -10.55
C PHE A 337 10.56 9.26 -10.75
N ASN A 338 9.91 9.73 -11.81
CA ASN A 338 8.54 9.36 -12.15
C ASN A 338 8.43 7.85 -12.33
N LYS A 339 9.37 7.23 -13.08
CA LYS A 339 9.34 5.79 -13.30
C LYS A 339 9.46 4.99 -12.00
N ARG A 340 10.37 5.38 -11.11
CA ARG A 340 10.51 4.74 -9.79
C ARG A 340 9.27 4.98 -8.90
N THR A 341 8.59 6.13 -9.05
CA THR A 341 7.33 6.42 -8.37
C THR A 341 6.21 5.50 -8.86
N GLU A 342 6.10 5.28 -10.17
CA GLU A 342 5.16 4.32 -10.77
C GLU A 342 5.41 2.89 -10.25
N VAL A 343 6.67 2.44 -10.25
CA VAL A 343 7.05 1.11 -9.73
C VAL A 343 6.71 0.98 -8.25
N GLY A 344 7.07 1.99 -7.44
CA GLY A 344 6.73 2.02 -6.02
C GLY A 344 5.22 1.94 -5.78
N LEU A 345 4.42 2.74 -6.51
CA LEU A 345 2.96 2.70 -6.44
C LEU A 345 2.41 1.31 -6.75
N GLN A 346 2.90 0.67 -7.81
CA GLN A 346 2.42 -0.64 -8.25
C GLN A 346 2.78 -1.76 -7.26
N GLU A 347 3.98 -1.74 -6.68
CA GLU A 347 4.34 -2.67 -5.60
C GLU A 347 3.50 -2.44 -4.33
N LEU A 348 3.20 -1.18 -3.97
CA LEU A 348 2.29 -0.90 -2.87
C LEU A 348 0.86 -1.43 -3.15
N LYS A 349 0.36 -1.32 -4.40
CA LYS A 349 -0.90 -1.97 -4.81
C LYS A 349 -0.84 -3.49 -4.62
N ALA A 350 0.23 -4.14 -5.05
CA ALA A 350 0.41 -5.59 -4.89
C ALA A 350 0.47 -6.03 -3.41
N ILE A 351 0.95 -5.17 -2.52
CA ILE A 351 1.01 -5.43 -1.07
C ILE A 351 -0.35 -5.19 -0.40
N PHE A 352 -0.99 -4.03 -0.63
CA PHE A 352 -2.16 -3.58 0.13
C PHE A 352 -3.50 -4.05 -0.44
N ASN A 353 -3.66 -4.18 -1.75
CA ASN A 353 -4.94 -4.56 -2.36
C ASN A 353 -5.45 -5.93 -1.89
N PRO A 354 -4.61 -6.99 -1.80
CA PRO A 354 -5.03 -8.29 -1.27
C PRO A 354 -5.52 -8.25 0.18
N LEU A 355 -5.10 -7.23 0.94
CA LEU A 355 -5.45 -7.03 2.35
C LEU A 355 -6.71 -6.16 2.54
N LEU A 356 -7.31 -5.70 1.43
CA LEU A 356 -8.36 -4.68 1.40
C LEU A 356 -7.98 -3.48 2.28
N MET A 357 -6.76 -2.98 2.08
CA MET A 357 -6.23 -1.79 2.73
C MET A 357 -6.17 -0.64 1.74
N ASN A 358 -6.69 0.51 2.15
CA ASN A 358 -6.56 1.74 1.37
C ASN A 358 -5.20 2.35 1.67
N PHE A 359 -4.50 2.71 0.60
CA PHE A 359 -3.37 3.62 0.65
C PHE A 359 -3.54 4.70 -0.42
N TRP A 360 -2.99 5.88 -0.20
CA TRP A 360 -3.18 7.06 -1.04
C TRP A 360 -1.89 7.86 -1.14
N ILE A 361 -1.76 8.69 -2.18
CA ILE A 361 -0.63 9.63 -2.27
C ILE A 361 -0.78 10.70 -1.19
N TRP A 362 0.32 11.10 -0.57
CA TRP A 362 0.32 11.99 0.57
C TRP A 362 1.36 13.10 0.43
N SER A 363 1.36 14.07 1.36
CA SER A 363 2.40 15.11 1.51
C SER A 363 2.86 15.69 0.15
N GLY A 364 4.15 15.62 -0.20
CA GLY A 364 4.73 16.27 -1.36
C GLY A 364 4.23 15.67 -2.67
N THR A 365 3.96 14.36 -2.69
CA THR A 365 3.40 13.66 -3.85
C THR A 365 1.96 14.13 -4.13
N MET A 366 1.13 14.27 -3.09
CA MET A 366 -0.23 14.81 -3.20
C MET A 366 -0.23 16.29 -3.60
N LEU A 367 0.67 17.10 -3.03
CA LEU A 367 0.82 18.51 -3.42
C LEU A 367 1.20 18.65 -4.90
N GLY A 368 2.11 17.79 -5.38
CA GLY A 368 2.46 17.73 -6.80
C GLY A 368 1.24 17.47 -7.68
N TRP A 369 0.50 16.39 -7.38
CA TRP A 369 -0.71 16.05 -8.11
C TRP A 369 -1.70 17.21 -8.16
N TYR A 370 -2.04 17.78 -7.00
CA TYR A 370 -3.07 18.82 -6.91
C TYR A 370 -2.66 20.14 -7.56
N ARG A 371 -1.39 20.54 -7.43
CA ARG A 371 -0.89 21.84 -7.89
C ARG A 371 -0.50 21.86 -9.36
N GLN A 372 0.02 20.75 -9.87
CA GLN A 372 0.71 20.70 -11.18
C GLN A 372 0.45 19.41 -11.97
N CYS A 373 -0.59 18.62 -11.63
CA CYS A 373 -0.96 17.36 -12.29
C CYS A 373 0.19 16.36 -12.46
N GLY A 374 1.15 16.33 -11.52
CA GLY A 374 2.32 15.49 -11.66
C GLY A 374 3.21 15.55 -10.43
N VAL A 375 4.35 14.86 -10.48
CA VAL A 375 5.29 14.88 -9.36
C VAL A 375 6.04 16.22 -9.32
N ILE A 376 6.35 16.71 -8.11
CA ILE A 376 7.18 17.90 -7.93
C ILE A 376 8.60 17.59 -8.43
N PRO A 377 9.13 18.28 -9.46
CA PRO A 377 10.40 17.91 -10.12
C PRO A 377 11.66 18.12 -9.26
N TYR A 378 11.49 18.62 -8.04
CA TYR A 378 12.53 18.91 -7.07
C TYR A 378 12.21 18.32 -5.69
N THR A 379 11.48 17.20 -5.63
CA THR A 379 11.30 16.40 -4.40
C THR A 379 12.30 15.24 -4.33
N SER A 380 12.60 14.74 -3.12
CA SER A 380 13.56 13.62 -2.91
C SER A 380 12.91 12.24 -2.93
N ASP A 381 11.61 12.22 -2.66
CA ASP A 381 10.89 11.08 -2.12
C ASP A 381 9.45 11.06 -2.65
N ALA A 382 8.86 9.87 -2.60
CA ALA A 382 7.44 9.67 -2.86
C ALA A 382 6.74 9.33 -1.53
N ASP A 383 5.74 10.13 -1.19
CA ASP A 383 4.99 10.05 0.05
C ASP A 383 3.64 9.37 -0.20
N PHE A 384 3.36 8.34 0.59
CA PHE A 384 2.08 7.65 0.64
C PHE A 384 1.57 7.58 2.07
N ALA A 385 0.29 7.28 2.20
CA ALA A 385 -0.36 7.12 3.48
C ALA A 385 -1.32 5.94 3.46
N ALA A 386 -1.55 5.33 4.62
CA ALA A 386 -2.51 4.25 4.83
C ALA A 386 -3.23 4.41 6.17
N TRP A 387 -4.37 3.74 6.34
CA TRP A 387 -5.06 3.73 7.63
C TRP A 387 -4.44 2.72 8.59
N ALA A 388 -3.99 3.19 9.77
CA ALA A 388 -3.48 2.30 10.82
C ALA A 388 -4.55 1.28 11.28
N SER A 389 -5.81 1.67 11.29
CA SER A 389 -6.95 0.82 11.67
C SER A 389 -7.25 -0.32 10.70
N GLN A 390 -6.63 -0.33 9.52
CA GLN A 390 -6.78 -1.41 8.53
C GLN A 390 -5.63 -2.43 8.59
N VAL A 391 -4.63 -2.22 9.46
CA VAL A 391 -3.56 -3.18 9.72
C VAL A 391 -4.10 -4.28 10.63
N ASP A 392 -4.54 -5.40 10.05
CA ASP A 392 -4.95 -6.59 10.80
C ASP A 392 -3.74 -7.41 11.29
N ASP A 393 -2.74 -7.58 10.42
CA ASP A 393 -1.52 -8.35 10.67
C ASP A 393 -0.33 -7.59 10.06
N LEU A 394 0.53 -7.07 10.92
CA LEU A 394 1.72 -6.34 10.50
C LEU A 394 2.78 -7.25 9.90
N ASP A 395 2.90 -8.49 10.38
CA ASP A 395 3.92 -9.42 9.89
C ASP A 395 3.60 -9.89 8.47
N ASP A 396 2.32 -10.01 8.09
CA ASP A 396 1.92 -10.26 6.69
C ASP A 396 2.35 -9.11 5.77
N ILE A 397 2.14 -7.85 6.18
CA ILE A 397 2.59 -6.68 5.40
C ILE A 397 4.12 -6.69 5.24
N LEU A 398 4.85 -6.92 6.32
CA LEU A 398 6.32 -6.97 6.29
C LEU A 398 6.84 -8.14 5.44
N GLN A 399 6.19 -9.31 5.50
CA GLN A 399 6.54 -10.44 4.66
C GLN A 399 6.30 -10.14 3.18
N ARG A 400 5.22 -9.42 2.83
CA ARG A 400 4.93 -9.01 1.45
C ARG A 400 5.94 -7.99 0.94
N ILE A 401 6.35 -7.03 1.77
CA ILE A 401 7.45 -6.10 1.45
C ILE A 401 8.74 -6.89 1.22
N ASN A 402 9.08 -7.85 2.08
CA ASN A 402 10.29 -8.68 1.94
C ASN A 402 10.26 -9.59 0.68
N LYS A 403 9.08 -9.85 0.12
CA LYS A 403 8.89 -10.60 -1.13
C LYS A 403 8.74 -9.67 -2.35
N SER A 404 8.78 -8.35 -2.17
CA SER A 404 8.73 -7.40 -3.28
C SER A 404 10.03 -7.45 -4.08
N ASP A 405 9.93 -7.32 -5.39
CA ASP A 405 11.08 -7.33 -6.30
C ASP A 405 11.74 -5.94 -6.36
N HIS A 406 11.07 -4.90 -5.88
CA HIS A 406 11.50 -3.51 -6.05
C HIS A 406 11.45 -2.68 -4.76
N LEU A 407 10.64 -3.06 -3.76
CA LEU A 407 10.57 -2.38 -2.47
C LEU A 407 11.40 -3.10 -1.41
N GLU A 408 12.29 -2.37 -0.77
CA GLU A 408 13.07 -2.82 0.38
C GLU A 408 12.71 -1.99 1.60
N LEU A 409 12.38 -2.63 2.73
CA LEU A 409 12.18 -1.92 4.00
C LEU A 409 13.53 -1.41 4.52
N ARG A 410 13.71 -0.08 4.54
CA ARG A 410 14.88 0.58 5.12
C ARG A 410 14.71 0.83 6.60
N GLN A 411 13.52 1.25 7.00
CA GLN A 411 13.25 1.57 8.38
C GLN A 411 11.78 1.38 8.68
N ARG A 412 11.49 0.79 9.84
CA ARG A 412 10.17 0.80 10.44
C ARG A 412 10.22 1.64 11.70
N MET A 413 9.26 2.54 11.87
CA MET A 413 9.13 3.36 13.07
C MET A 413 7.77 3.16 13.70
N GLY A 414 7.72 3.28 15.04
CA GLY A 414 6.49 3.11 15.84
C GLY A 414 5.88 1.70 15.82
N ILE A 415 4.60 1.65 16.21
CA ILE A 415 3.80 0.42 16.36
C ILE A 415 2.41 0.63 15.74
N VAL A 416 1.68 -0.45 15.45
CA VAL A 416 0.36 -0.36 14.81
C VAL A 416 -0.57 0.60 15.53
N GLU A 417 -0.62 0.52 16.87
CA GLU A 417 -1.49 1.34 17.71
C GLU A 417 -1.06 2.81 17.74
N LYS A 418 0.18 3.12 17.36
CA LYS A 418 0.74 4.45 17.50
C LYS A 418 1.95 4.71 16.60
N SER A 419 1.84 5.75 15.79
CA SER A 419 2.95 6.34 15.04
C SER A 419 3.70 5.36 14.12
N LEU A 420 2.98 4.42 13.49
CA LEU A 420 3.61 3.54 12.51
C LEU A 420 4.03 4.34 11.26
N GLU A 421 5.23 4.07 10.76
CA GLU A 421 5.75 4.59 9.50
C GLU A 421 6.71 3.58 8.89
N PHE A 422 6.65 3.42 7.57
CA PHE A 422 7.65 2.67 6.79
C PHE A 422 8.44 3.63 5.92
N ASN A 423 9.76 3.55 6.04
CA ASN A 423 10.69 4.08 5.05
C ASN A 423 11.11 2.92 4.15
N LEU A 424 10.78 3.02 2.87
CA LEU A 424 11.09 2.04 1.86
C LEU A 424 12.10 2.61 0.86
N ASN A 425 12.86 1.73 0.24
CA ASN A 425 13.71 2.04 -0.89
C ASN A 425 13.15 1.35 -2.13
N CYS A 426 12.83 2.16 -3.15
CA CYS A 426 12.43 1.71 -4.48
C CYS A 426 13.53 2.10 -5.47
N HIS A 427 14.55 1.25 -5.60
CA HIS A 427 15.69 1.51 -6.47
C HIS A 427 16.31 2.91 -6.28
N LYS A 428 16.86 3.24 -5.11
CA LYS A 428 17.42 4.57 -4.76
C LYS A 428 16.37 5.70 -4.58
N LEU A 429 15.10 5.49 -4.94
CA LEU A 429 14.01 6.40 -4.55
C LEU A 429 13.57 6.06 -3.12
N ARG A 430 13.52 7.07 -2.25
CA ARG A 430 12.90 6.91 -0.92
C ARG A 430 11.39 6.96 -1.07
N VAL A 431 10.70 5.96 -0.52
CA VAL A 431 9.24 5.86 -0.53
C VAL A 431 8.79 5.79 0.93
N ASP A 432 8.10 6.83 1.39
CA ASP A 432 7.63 6.94 2.77
C ASP A 432 6.14 6.55 2.82
N VAL A 433 5.78 5.62 3.72
CA VAL A 433 4.38 5.20 3.96
C VAL A 433 4.00 5.55 5.39
N PHE A 434 3.21 6.62 5.54
CA PHE A 434 2.73 7.11 6.83
C PHE A 434 1.41 6.44 7.21
N PHE A 435 1.27 5.99 8.47
CA PHE A 435 -0.01 5.47 8.94
C PHE A 435 -0.78 6.55 9.68
N LEU A 436 -2.01 6.82 9.21
CA LEU A 436 -2.90 7.81 9.81
C LEU A 436 -3.84 7.16 10.82
N TYR A 437 -4.11 7.95 11.86
CA TYR A 437 -4.94 7.62 13.00
C TYR A 437 -6.10 8.62 13.08
N PRO A 438 -7.36 8.16 13.10
CA PRO A 438 -8.49 9.03 13.34
C PRO A 438 -8.50 9.55 14.79
N GLU A 439 -8.92 10.80 14.96
CA GLU A 439 -9.20 11.49 16.22
C GLU A 439 -10.60 12.12 16.16
N SER A 440 -11.14 12.57 17.29
CA SER A 440 -12.51 13.11 17.36
C SER A 440 -12.78 14.25 16.38
N ASN A 441 -11.77 15.08 16.09
CA ASN A 441 -11.87 16.27 15.24
C ASN A 441 -10.88 16.28 14.08
N GLY A 442 -10.41 15.13 13.62
CA GLY A 442 -9.43 15.08 12.55
C GLY A 442 -8.72 13.75 12.44
N THR A 443 -7.58 13.80 11.79
CA THR A 443 -6.67 12.67 11.66
C THR A 443 -5.26 13.13 12.00
N TRP A 444 -4.36 12.20 12.30
CA TRP A 444 -2.95 12.53 12.44
C TRP A 444 -2.06 11.38 11.99
N TYR A 445 -0.85 11.73 11.57
CA TYR A 445 0.27 10.79 11.45
C TYR A 445 1.47 11.35 12.23
N ALA A 446 2.49 10.53 12.42
CA ALA A 446 3.65 10.89 13.22
C ALA A 446 4.79 11.47 12.36
N GLY A 447 5.46 12.47 12.90
CA GLY A 447 6.84 12.80 12.54
C GLY A 447 7.79 12.25 13.59
N HIS A 448 8.86 11.59 13.19
CA HIS A 448 9.78 10.91 14.10
C HIS A 448 11.08 11.70 14.29
N ARG A 449 11.58 11.74 15.54
CA ARG A 449 12.96 12.13 15.84
C ARG A 449 13.67 11.05 16.67
N PRO A 450 14.04 9.92 16.03
CA PRO A 450 14.67 8.77 16.66
C PRO A 450 15.82 9.08 17.60
N SER A 451 16.77 9.87 17.12
CA SER A 451 17.99 10.23 17.84
C SER A 451 17.73 11.03 19.12
N LYS A 452 16.54 11.63 19.26
CA LYS A 452 16.11 12.36 20.45
C LYS A 452 15.02 11.63 21.24
N GLY A 453 14.63 10.42 20.82
CA GLY A 453 13.68 9.57 21.53
C GLY A 453 12.24 10.09 21.57
N TYR A 454 11.85 11.00 20.66
CA TYR A 454 10.48 11.50 20.57
C TYR A 454 9.91 11.36 19.16
N TYR A 455 8.59 11.40 19.08
CA TYR A 455 7.84 11.66 17.86
C TYR A 455 6.85 12.81 18.13
N PHE A 456 6.16 13.30 17.13
CA PHE A 456 5.14 14.35 17.25
C PHE A 456 4.04 14.10 16.24
N LYS A 457 2.86 14.68 16.47
CA LYS A 457 1.70 14.48 15.60
C LYS A 457 1.60 15.60 14.58
N TYR A 458 1.28 15.27 13.33
CA TYR A 458 0.80 16.24 12.36
C TYR A 458 -0.71 16.14 12.25
N HIS A 459 -1.43 17.18 12.68
CA HIS A 459 -2.89 17.15 12.74
C HIS A 459 -3.50 17.60 11.41
N HIS A 460 -4.46 16.83 10.91
CA HIS A 460 -5.15 17.08 9.65
C HIS A 460 -6.66 17.09 9.91
N PRO A 461 -7.46 17.78 9.07
CA PRO A 461 -8.90 17.68 9.14
C PRO A 461 -9.37 16.24 8.85
N ASN A 462 -10.63 15.96 9.16
CA ASN A 462 -11.29 14.75 8.63
C ASN A 462 -11.44 14.87 7.11
N PHE A 463 -11.27 13.74 6.42
CA PHE A 463 -11.46 13.63 4.99
C PHE A 463 -11.97 12.24 4.62
N SER A 464 -12.62 12.14 3.46
CA SER A 464 -12.88 10.85 2.79
C SER A 464 -11.86 10.63 1.67
N LEU A 465 -11.78 9.40 1.14
CA LEU A 465 -10.90 9.08 0.02
C LEU A 465 -11.66 9.10 -1.31
N CYS A 466 -11.01 9.64 -2.33
CA CYS A 466 -11.46 9.70 -3.72
C CYS A 466 -10.36 9.13 -4.62
N SER A 467 -10.73 8.57 -5.77
CA SER A 467 -9.82 8.20 -6.83
C SER A 467 -9.32 9.44 -7.58
N ALA A 468 -8.11 9.36 -8.12
CA ALA A 468 -7.51 10.34 -9.01
C ALA A 468 -6.52 9.63 -9.96
N GLU A 469 -5.92 10.40 -10.86
CA GLU A 469 -4.87 9.94 -11.76
C GLU A 469 -3.53 10.63 -11.47
N LEU A 470 -2.46 9.85 -11.37
CA LEU A 470 -1.08 10.34 -11.34
C LEU A 470 -0.21 9.44 -12.22
N LEU A 471 0.49 10.02 -13.19
CA LEU A 471 1.39 9.30 -14.11
C LEU A 471 0.67 8.15 -14.86
N GLY A 472 -0.59 8.34 -15.26
CA GLY A 472 -1.37 7.31 -15.95
C GLY A 472 -1.88 6.19 -15.05
N HIS A 473 -1.68 6.28 -13.73
CA HIS A 473 -2.14 5.29 -12.77
C HIS A 473 -3.29 5.80 -11.91
N LYS A 474 -4.25 4.90 -11.60
CA LYS A 474 -5.23 5.17 -10.55
C LYS A 474 -4.51 5.27 -9.19
N VAL A 475 -4.75 6.35 -8.49
CA VAL A 475 -4.32 6.60 -7.10
C VAL A 475 -5.51 7.02 -6.26
N LEU A 476 -5.39 6.90 -4.93
CA LEU A 476 -6.32 7.55 -4.01
C LEU A 476 -5.74 8.88 -3.51
N VAL A 477 -6.63 9.80 -3.15
CA VAL A 477 -6.35 11.10 -2.53
C VAL A 477 -7.46 11.45 -1.53
N PRO A 478 -7.25 12.37 -0.58
CA PRO A 478 -8.34 12.98 0.16
C PRO A 478 -9.31 13.70 -0.78
N CYS A 479 -10.61 13.50 -0.61
CA CYS A 479 -11.62 14.26 -1.34
C CYS A 479 -11.54 15.76 -0.99
N GLU A 480 -11.23 16.09 0.27
CA GLU A 480 -10.98 17.44 0.77
C GLU A 480 -9.51 17.88 0.56
N THR A 481 -8.93 17.59 -0.62
CA THR A 481 -7.48 17.72 -0.87
C THR A 481 -6.91 19.08 -0.47
N GLU A 482 -7.54 20.19 -0.89
CA GLU A 482 -7.04 21.53 -0.62
C GLU A 482 -7.00 21.83 0.88
N LYS A 483 -7.99 21.36 1.65
CA LYS A 483 -8.00 21.57 3.11
C LYS A 483 -6.83 20.86 3.77
N VAL A 484 -6.51 19.66 3.33
CA VAL A 484 -5.35 18.89 3.80
C VAL A 484 -4.05 19.62 3.43
N ILE A 485 -3.90 20.05 2.17
CA ILE A 485 -2.74 20.79 1.67
C ILE A 485 -2.52 22.10 2.43
N VAL A 486 -3.57 22.92 2.59
CA VAL A 486 -3.48 24.20 3.31
C VAL A 486 -3.10 23.99 4.77
N THR A 487 -3.56 22.90 5.39
CA THR A 487 -3.22 22.55 6.78
C THR A 487 -1.72 22.23 6.92
N GLU A 488 -1.15 21.53 5.95
CA GLU A 488 0.25 21.10 5.97
C GLU A 488 1.21 22.22 5.55
N TYR A 489 0.92 22.87 4.41
CA TYR A 489 1.82 23.81 3.74
C TYR A 489 1.51 25.29 4.00
N GLY A 490 0.32 25.61 4.53
CA GLY A 490 -0.16 26.98 4.74
C GLY A 490 -0.78 27.60 3.49
N SER A 491 -1.24 28.85 3.60
CA SER A 491 -1.96 29.55 2.53
C SER A 491 -1.13 29.85 1.27
N ASN A 492 0.19 29.73 1.36
CA ASN A 492 1.13 29.96 0.26
C ASN A 492 1.60 28.66 -0.41
N TRP A 493 0.83 27.57 -0.32
CA TRP A 493 1.15 26.25 -0.93
C TRP A 493 1.37 26.29 -2.45
N MET A 494 0.88 27.33 -3.12
CA MET A 494 1.12 27.62 -4.55
C MET A 494 2.54 28.12 -4.85
N THR A 495 3.30 28.52 -3.83
CA THR A 495 4.69 28.98 -3.99
C THR A 495 5.64 27.77 -3.96
N PRO A 496 6.51 27.58 -4.97
CA PRO A 496 7.57 26.58 -4.95
C PRO A 496 8.47 26.72 -3.72
N VAL A 497 8.74 25.60 -3.04
CA VAL A 497 9.67 25.54 -1.91
C VAL A 497 10.66 24.41 -2.17
N THR A 498 11.96 24.73 -2.20
CA THR A 498 13.02 23.75 -2.52
C THR A 498 13.89 23.36 -1.35
N SER A 499 13.72 24.03 -0.22
CA SER A 499 14.27 23.60 1.06
C SER A 499 13.11 23.39 2.02
N TRP A 500 12.83 22.12 2.30
CA TRP A 500 11.79 21.70 3.22
C TRP A 500 12.40 21.00 4.43
N ASN A 501 12.04 21.45 5.63
CA ASN A 501 12.40 20.77 6.87
C ASN A 501 11.11 20.23 7.51
N TYR A 502 10.99 18.91 7.61
CA TYR A 502 9.78 18.28 8.13
C TYR A 502 9.46 18.70 9.58
N GLU A 503 10.44 19.13 10.39
CA GLU A 503 10.18 19.60 11.76
C GLU A 503 9.72 21.06 11.83
N SER A 504 10.26 21.94 10.98
CA SER A 504 10.06 23.40 11.12
C SER A 504 9.31 24.10 9.98
N SER A 505 9.27 23.52 8.77
CA SER A 505 8.57 24.13 7.64
C SER A 505 7.06 23.92 7.70
N ILE A 506 6.64 22.75 8.17
CA ILE A 506 5.25 22.30 8.23
C ILE A 506 4.41 23.10 9.24
N LYS A 507 3.11 23.28 8.96
CA LYS A 507 2.25 24.20 9.74
C LYS A 507 1.37 23.54 10.79
N ASN A 508 1.19 22.22 10.74
CA ASN A 508 0.25 21.49 11.59
C ASN A 508 0.90 20.55 12.61
N ARG A 509 2.16 20.83 12.97
CA ARG A 509 2.93 20.07 13.94
C ARG A 509 2.47 20.32 15.38
N GLY A 510 2.15 19.23 16.09
CA GLY A 510 1.90 19.21 17.52
C GLY A 510 3.17 19.14 18.39
N PRO A 511 3.02 19.05 19.72
CA PRO A 511 4.13 18.97 20.66
C PRO A 511 4.90 17.65 20.57
N ASN A 512 6.13 17.63 21.12
CA ASN A 512 6.93 16.41 21.24
C ASN A 512 6.30 15.42 22.22
N ILE A 513 6.30 14.15 21.83
CA ILE A 513 5.85 13.03 22.64
C ILE A 513 7.02 12.06 22.78
N TYR A 514 7.56 11.94 23.98
CA TYR A 514 8.68 11.05 24.28
C TYR A 514 8.20 9.62 24.45
N TRP A 515 8.98 8.68 23.92
CA TRP A 515 8.71 7.26 24.13
C TRP A 515 8.99 6.88 25.58
N ASP A 516 8.04 6.17 26.20
CA ASP A 516 8.28 5.54 27.50
C ASP A 516 9.28 4.39 27.34
N LYS A 517 10.22 4.29 28.27
CA LYS A 517 11.24 3.22 28.33
C LYS A 517 10.59 1.83 28.34
N SER A 518 9.42 1.68 28.96
CA SER A 518 8.69 0.40 28.97
C SER A 518 8.16 0.02 27.57
N MET A 519 7.67 1.00 26.79
CA MET A 519 7.21 0.77 25.40
C MET A 519 8.36 0.53 24.43
N LEU A 520 9.53 1.14 24.65
CA LEU A 520 10.73 0.86 23.86
C LEU A 520 11.13 -0.63 23.88
N SER A 521 10.77 -1.38 24.93
CA SER A 521 11.00 -2.82 25.00
C SER A 521 9.99 -3.67 24.19
N LYS A 522 8.74 -3.21 24.06
CA LYS A 522 7.67 -3.85 23.25
C LYS A 522 7.82 -3.62 21.76
N ILE A 523 8.53 -2.56 21.37
CA ILE A 523 8.90 -2.26 19.99
C ILE A 523 9.94 -3.26 19.46
N GLY A 524 10.41 -4.20 20.31
CA GLY A 524 11.67 -4.91 20.08
C GLY A 524 12.83 -3.93 20.17
N GLN A 525 14.06 -4.41 20.28
CA GLN A 525 15.18 -3.56 19.93
C GLN A 525 14.98 -3.12 18.47
N MET A 526 14.59 -1.86 18.33
CA MET A 526 14.16 -1.20 17.11
C MET A 526 15.05 -1.58 15.92
N ASP A 527 14.43 -1.94 14.80
CA ASP A 527 14.99 -1.71 13.46
C ASP A 527 15.08 -0.20 13.17
N TYR A 528 15.63 0.56 14.11
CA TYR A 528 16.50 1.66 13.74
C TYR A 528 17.71 1.01 13.10
N ILE A 529 17.73 0.94 11.77
CA ILE A 529 19.00 0.84 11.08
C ILE A 529 19.76 2.13 11.41
N TYR A 530 20.45 2.13 12.55
CA TYR A 530 21.53 3.05 12.81
C TYR A 530 22.62 2.69 11.80
N PRO A 531 22.97 3.56 10.84
CA PRO A 531 24.10 3.28 9.94
C PRO A 531 25.44 3.11 10.69
N ASP A 532 25.49 3.37 12.01
CA ASP A 532 26.72 3.38 12.81
C ASP A 532 26.93 2.16 13.74
N LYS A 533 26.12 1.10 13.67
CA LYS A 533 26.36 -0.12 14.49
C LYS A 533 26.22 -1.44 13.71
N PRO A 534 27.24 -1.84 12.94
CA PRO A 534 27.22 -3.09 12.17
C PRO A 534 27.24 -4.38 13.01
N PHE A 535 27.45 -4.31 14.32
CA PHE A 535 27.67 -5.50 15.15
C PHE A 535 26.40 -6.21 15.64
N GLN A 536 25.25 -5.55 15.68
CA GLN A 536 24.05 -6.14 16.29
C GLN A 536 23.21 -6.99 15.30
N ASN A 537 23.24 -6.65 14.00
CA ASN A 537 22.47 -7.36 12.96
C ASN A 537 23.03 -8.76 12.70
N THR A 538 24.35 -8.94 12.77
CA THR A 538 24.98 -10.26 12.55
C THR A 538 24.60 -11.27 13.63
N ILE A 539 24.42 -10.82 14.89
CA ILE A 539 24.06 -11.69 16.01
C ILE A 539 22.61 -12.16 15.91
N ASN A 540 21.69 -11.28 15.50
CA ASN A 540 20.27 -11.63 15.38
C ASN A 540 19.98 -12.57 14.20
N VAL A 541 20.70 -12.40 13.08
CA VAL A 541 20.61 -13.32 11.93
C VAL A 541 21.22 -14.68 12.27
N LEU A 542 22.34 -14.73 13.02
CA LEU A 542 22.91 -15.99 13.49
C LEU A 542 21.98 -16.71 14.48
N ALA A 543 21.38 -15.97 15.43
CA ALA A 543 20.48 -16.55 16.42
C ALA A 543 19.21 -17.13 15.78
N ALA A 544 18.65 -16.46 14.77
CA ALA A 544 17.51 -16.97 14.01
C ALA A 544 17.86 -18.23 13.19
N SER A 545 19.08 -18.32 12.66
CA SER A 545 19.57 -19.50 11.93
C SER A 545 19.82 -20.70 12.86
N ILE A 546 20.27 -20.46 14.09
CA ILE A 546 20.56 -21.50 15.09
C ILE A 546 19.27 -22.06 15.73
N LEU A 547 18.22 -21.24 15.84
CA LEU A 547 16.94 -21.66 16.43
C LEU A 547 16.04 -22.48 15.49
N ASN A 548 16.34 -22.50 14.18
CA ASN A 548 15.45 -23.10 13.18
C ASN A 548 15.94 -24.46 12.62
N GLU A 549 17.15 -24.91 12.97
CA GLU A 549 17.65 -26.24 12.58
C GLU A 549 18.25 -26.98 13.78
N ASN A 550 17.84 -28.24 13.97
CA ASN A 550 18.42 -29.16 14.96
C ASN A 550 19.85 -29.56 14.53
N LEU A 551 20.81 -28.65 14.67
CA LEU A 551 22.20 -28.88 14.30
C LEU A 551 23.00 -29.46 15.48
N ILE A 552 23.76 -30.50 15.20
CA ILE A 552 24.60 -31.23 16.15
C ILE A 552 25.88 -30.40 16.37
N SER A 553 26.48 -30.47 17.57
CA SER A 553 27.60 -29.62 18.03
C SER A 553 28.78 -29.45 17.06
N SER A 554 29.04 -30.38 16.14
CA SER A 554 30.11 -30.28 15.14
C SER A 554 29.83 -29.24 14.04
N ASP A 555 28.55 -29.00 13.73
CA ASP A 555 28.14 -28.10 12.64
C ASP A 555 28.21 -26.63 13.08
N ILE A 556 28.03 -26.38 14.38
CA ILE A 556 28.22 -25.08 15.02
C ILE A 556 29.70 -24.66 14.98
N GLU A 557 30.62 -25.59 15.28
CA GLU A 557 32.07 -25.33 15.24
C GLU A 557 32.55 -25.02 13.81
N THR A 558 32.05 -25.78 12.83
CA THR A 558 32.38 -25.59 11.41
C THR A 558 31.84 -24.26 10.88
N THR A 559 30.63 -23.86 11.30
CA THR A 559 30.01 -22.59 10.91
C THR A 559 30.70 -21.39 11.59
N LEU A 560 31.12 -21.53 12.85
CA LEU A 560 31.92 -20.54 13.56
C LEU A 560 33.29 -20.33 12.89
N LEU A 561 34.00 -21.40 12.54
CA LEU A 561 35.29 -21.33 11.82
C LEU A 561 35.16 -20.74 10.41
N ALA A 562 34.06 -21.03 9.70
CA ALA A 562 33.74 -20.42 8.41
C ALA A 562 33.42 -18.91 8.54
N SER A 563 32.77 -18.50 9.63
CA SER A 563 32.53 -17.08 9.92
C SER A 563 33.80 -16.33 10.33
N GLU A 564 34.70 -16.99 11.07
CA GLU A 564 35.98 -16.44 11.52
C GLU A 564 36.96 -16.28 10.34
N SER A 565 36.98 -17.22 9.40
CA SER A 565 37.74 -17.11 8.16
C SER A 565 37.21 -16.02 7.22
N ARG A 566 35.88 -15.82 7.13
CA ARG A 566 35.26 -14.69 6.42
C ARG A 566 35.56 -13.35 7.11
N LEU A 567 35.58 -13.30 8.44
CA LEU A 567 35.98 -12.12 9.21
C LEU A 567 37.47 -11.78 9.02
N ARG A 568 38.36 -12.78 8.91
CA ARG A 568 39.78 -12.58 8.56
C ARG A 568 39.97 -12.08 7.12
N GLN A 569 39.11 -12.47 6.18
CA GLN A 569 39.11 -11.90 4.82
C GLN A 569 38.64 -10.44 4.79
N VAL A 570 37.72 -10.04 5.66
CA VAL A 570 37.27 -8.64 5.80
C VAL A 570 38.30 -7.77 6.54
N GLN A 571 39.19 -8.37 7.35
CA GLN A 571 40.24 -7.65 8.09
C GLN A 571 41.60 -7.52 7.37
N SER A 572 41.78 -8.02 6.14
CA SER A 572 43.10 -7.98 5.47
C SER A 572 43.49 -6.63 4.82
N TRP A 573 42.84 -5.50 5.15
CA TRP A 573 43.16 -4.19 4.55
C TRP A 573 43.44 -3.06 5.55
N ARG A 574 43.89 -3.38 6.78
CA ARG A 574 44.58 -2.39 7.63
C ARG A 574 45.75 -3.01 8.39
N GLU A 575 46.93 -2.65 7.89
CA GLU A 575 48.21 -2.45 8.58
C GLU A 575 48.84 -3.62 9.36
N ILE A 576 49.91 -4.11 8.72
CA ILE A 576 51.13 -4.71 9.24
C ILE A 576 51.47 -4.23 10.65
N GLY A 577 51.49 -5.18 11.57
CA GLY A 577 51.99 -5.00 12.93
C GLY A 577 53.51 -4.87 12.99
N ILE A 578 53.96 -4.04 13.92
CA ILE A 578 55.24 -4.18 14.60
C ILE A 578 54.94 -4.23 16.10
N LEU A 579 55.57 -5.19 16.79
CA LEU A 579 55.65 -5.42 18.25
C LEU A 579 54.46 -6.13 18.95
N PHE A 580 54.47 -7.47 18.98
CA PHE A 580 55.08 -8.27 20.08
C PHE A 580 54.76 -9.78 19.93
N SER A 581 55.81 -10.54 19.60
CA SER A 581 56.13 -11.91 20.09
C SER A 581 56.05 -11.91 21.63
N THR A 582 55.68 -12.92 22.42
CA THR A 582 55.79 -14.39 22.36
C THR A 582 55.07 -14.96 23.59
N GLU A 583 54.53 -16.18 23.48
CA GLU A 583 54.28 -17.16 24.56
C GLU A 583 53.34 -16.81 25.74
N ARG A 584 52.20 -17.53 25.82
CA ARG A 584 51.70 -18.12 27.08
C ARG A 584 50.66 -19.23 26.84
N ASP A 585 51.12 -20.45 27.13
CA ASP A 585 50.45 -21.68 27.62
C ASP A 585 49.09 -22.13 27.01
N PRO A 586 49.04 -23.22 26.21
CA PRO A 586 47.81 -23.76 25.63
C PRO A 586 46.82 -24.38 26.64
N ASN A 587 47.22 -24.62 27.90
CA ASN A 587 46.39 -25.36 28.86
C ASN A 587 45.63 -24.47 29.87
N TRP A 588 45.59 -23.16 29.64
CA TRP A 588 44.93 -22.21 30.54
C TRP A 588 43.38 -22.35 30.56
N LEU A 589 42.78 -22.67 29.41
CA LEU A 589 41.32 -22.85 29.31
C LEU A 589 40.84 -24.13 29.99
N GLU A 590 41.61 -25.22 29.87
CA GLU A 590 41.26 -26.53 30.43
C GLU A 590 41.31 -26.53 31.98
N LYS A 591 42.21 -25.73 32.56
CA LYS A 591 42.32 -25.55 34.01
C LYS A 591 41.14 -24.78 34.61
N ARG A 592 40.58 -23.80 33.88
CA ARG A 592 39.45 -22.97 34.34
C ARG A 592 38.10 -23.70 34.26
N VAL A 593 37.97 -24.63 33.32
CA VAL A 593 36.79 -25.49 33.18
C VAL A 593 36.78 -26.58 34.26
N ARG A 594 37.93 -27.16 34.62
CA ARG A 594 38.03 -28.10 35.75
C ARG A 594 37.75 -27.47 37.12
N GLU A 595 38.13 -26.20 37.33
CA GLU A 595 37.85 -25.49 38.59
C GLU A 595 36.37 -25.05 38.73
N SER A 596 35.64 -24.86 37.62
CA SER A 596 34.20 -24.52 37.66
C SER A 596 33.28 -25.74 37.83
N LEU A 597 33.72 -26.94 37.42
CA LEU A 597 32.94 -28.18 37.58
C LEU A 597 33.09 -28.87 38.95
N LEU A 598 34.07 -28.46 39.78
CA LEU A 598 34.25 -28.95 41.14
C LEU A 598 33.44 -28.18 42.21
N SER A 599 32.70 -27.13 41.84
CA SER A 599 31.89 -26.34 42.79
C SER A 599 30.40 -26.73 42.84
N LEU A 600 29.96 -27.74 42.06
CA LEU A 600 28.53 -28.03 41.88
C LEU A 600 28.08 -29.47 42.20
N THR A 601 28.95 -30.35 42.72
CA THR A 601 28.53 -31.69 43.15
C THR A 601 29.25 -32.16 44.43
N GLY A 602 28.56 -32.04 45.57
CA GLY A 602 29.04 -32.60 46.84
C GLY A 602 28.25 -32.13 48.07
N GLY A 603 27.03 -32.64 48.25
CA GLY A 603 26.31 -32.52 49.51
C GLY A 603 26.62 -33.68 50.48
N LYS A 604 26.62 -33.39 51.79
CA LYS A 604 26.14 -34.23 52.93
C LYS A 604 26.60 -33.58 54.25
N SER A 605 25.69 -33.03 55.06
CA SER A 605 24.85 -33.67 56.09
C SER A 605 25.52 -33.68 57.47
N ASP A 606 24.97 -32.96 58.44
CA ASP A 606 24.80 -33.49 59.79
C ASP A 606 23.68 -32.81 60.59
N VAL A 607 23.17 -33.59 61.52
CA VAL A 607 21.85 -33.60 62.16
C VAL A 607 21.79 -32.73 63.44
N SER A 608 20.64 -32.08 63.71
CA SER A 608 19.89 -32.17 65.00
C SER A 608 18.72 -31.16 65.09
N GLN A 609 17.51 -31.67 64.81
CA GLN A 609 16.24 -31.67 65.59
C GLN A 609 15.93 -30.65 66.73
N PRO A 610 14.65 -30.51 67.17
CA PRO A 610 13.78 -29.34 66.94
C PRO A 610 13.22 -28.69 68.23
N ASN A 611 12.48 -27.57 68.14
CA ASN A 611 11.24 -27.36 68.91
C ASN A 611 10.56 -25.99 68.74
N ARG A 612 9.21 -26.05 68.67
CA ARG A 612 8.16 -25.13 69.20
C ARG A 612 8.21 -23.66 68.75
N GLY A 613 7.16 -23.01 68.26
CA GLY A 613 5.72 -23.29 68.29
C GLY A 613 4.96 -21.95 68.43
N THR A 614 3.73 -21.90 67.89
CA THR A 614 2.64 -20.92 68.15
C THR A 614 2.88 -19.47 67.70
N ARG A 615 1.93 -18.66 67.17
CA ARG A 615 0.45 -18.58 67.12
C ARG A 615 0.15 -17.39 66.12
N ILE A 616 -0.70 -17.45 65.08
CA ILE A 616 -2.18 -17.18 65.07
C ILE A 616 -2.59 -16.28 66.24
N ASP A 617 -3.15 -15.07 66.16
CA ASP A 617 -3.79 -14.13 65.20
C ASP A 617 -4.29 -12.95 66.12
N PRO A 618 -5.03 -11.91 65.70
CA PRO A 618 -5.71 -11.67 64.42
C PRO A 618 -5.26 -10.44 63.61
#